data_AF-A0A1V3X680-F1
#
_entry.id   AF-A0A1V3X680-F1
#
_cell.length_a   1.000
_cell.length_b   1.000
_cell.length_c   1.000
_cell.angle_alpha   90.00
_cell.angle_beta   90.00
_cell.angle_gamma   90.00
#
_symmetry.space_group_name_H-M   'P 1'
#
loop_
_entity.id
_entity.type
_entity.pdbx_description
1 polymer ?
#
loop_
_entity_poly.entity_id
_entity_poly.type
_entity_poly.pdbx_seq_one_letter_code
_entity_poly.pdbx_strand_id
1 'polypeptide(L)'
;MSLLPSQRLEIRNPRDDSRRIHDKLVDWSEVESNPDLLNAAVRSLAATLWSLRQLGYRSRPLWRSFTRVGTVTAEQRGSPWTWKSDSGQTMRAAAGDWAVQADGKTWSVRDDIFRATYEDVGDGQWRRKGQVQGRPAHAGETINTLEGPTIAADGDWVVRGSDGEQWPVPGDEFARRYVELRPPEEEDAHEGPDSSTHRRQPAS
;
A
#
# COMPACT_ATOMS: atom_id res chain seq x y z
N MET A 1 -36.63 26.96 44.65
CA MET A 1 -37.30 26.82 43.34
C MET A 1 -36.22 26.69 42.27
N SER A 2 -35.85 25.47 41.90
CA SER A 2 -34.87 25.21 40.83
C SER A 2 -35.43 24.06 40.00
N LEU A 3 -35.79 24.37 38.75
CA LEU A 3 -36.37 23.43 37.79
C LEU A 3 -35.22 22.71 37.08
N LEU A 4 -35.25 21.37 37.15
CA LEU A 4 -34.35 20.48 36.43
C LEU A 4 -34.54 20.65 34.89
N PRO A 5 -33.48 20.52 34.08
CA PRO A 5 -33.62 20.50 32.64
C PRO A 5 -34.30 19.20 32.18
N SER A 6 -35.46 19.33 31.53
CA SER A 6 -36.17 18.26 30.86
C SER A 6 -35.26 17.57 29.84
N GLN A 7 -34.95 16.30 30.07
CA GLN A 7 -34.43 15.42 29.02
C GLN A 7 -35.51 15.28 27.95
N ARG A 8 -35.26 15.84 26.77
CA ARG A 8 -36.05 15.60 25.57
C ARG A 8 -35.78 14.16 25.13
N LEU A 9 -36.73 13.28 25.36
CA LEU A 9 -36.78 11.96 24.72
C LEU A 9 -36.92 12.18 23.22
N GLU A 10 -35.82 12.04 22.48
CA GLU A 10 -35.86 11.95 21.03
C GLU A 10 -36.54 10.63 20.65
N ILE A 11 -37.79 10.74 20.22
CA ILE A 11 -38.55 9.61 19.69
C ILE A 11 -37.89 9.21 18.37
N ARG A 12 -37.08 8.14 18.38
CA ARG A 12 -36.62 7.51 17.13
C ARG A 12 -37.85 7.02 16.39
N ASN A 13 -38.15 7.61 15.25
CA ASN A 13 -39.30 7.23 14.44
C ASN A 13 -39.08 5.78 13.92
N PRO A 14 -40.02 4.84 14.12
CA PRO A 14 -39.85 3.46 13.68
C PRO A 14 -39.73 3.37 12.16
N ARG A 15 -39.10 2.28 11.68
CA ARG A 15 -38.96 1.98 10.26
C ARG A 15 -40.32 1.97 9.55
N ASP A 16 -40.40 2.68 8.43
CA ASP A 16 -41.56 2.77 7.53
C ASP A 16 -41.07 2.73 6.07
N ASP A 17 -41.10 1.54 5.47
CA ASP A 17 -40.61 1.30 4.12
C ASP A 17 -41.47 2.01 3.05
N SER A 18 -42.77 2.20 3.32
CA SER A 18 -43.68 2.89 2.39
C SER A 18 -43.32 4.36 2.21
N ARG A 19 -42.76 4.96 3.26
CA ARG A 19 -42.28 6.35 3.28
C ARG A 19 -40.76 6.46 3.18
N ARG A 20 -40.05 5.34 2.98
CA ARG A 20 -38.58 5.27 2.92
C ARG A 20 -37.90 5.82 4.18
N ILE A 21 -38.51 5.61 5.35
CA ILE A 21 -37.95 5.99 6.64
C ILE A 21 -37.31 4.74 7.26
N HIS A 22 -36.05 4.84 7.64
CA HIS A 22 -35.36 3.76 8.34
C HIS A 22 -34.75 4.33 9.63
N ASP A 23 -35.05 3.70 10.76
CA ASP A 23 -34.61 4.08 12.10
C ASP A 23 -33.08 3.97 12.29
N LYS A 24 -32.41 3.22 11.42
CA LYS A 24 -30.93 3.08 11.36
C LYS A 24 -30.25 3.92 10.27
N LEU A 25 -30.99 4.73 9.51
CA LEU A 25 -30.41 5.70 8.56
C LEU A 25 -30.06 6.99 9.31
N VAL A 26 -29.00 6.92 10.12
CA VAL A 26 -28.49 8.01 10.94
C VAL A 26 -27.08 8.42 10.49
N ASP A 27 -26.57 9.52 11.02
CA ASP A 27 -25.18 9.92 10.78
C ASP A 27 -24.20 8.89 11.35
N TRP A 28 -23.03 8.74 10.72
CA TRP A 28 -22.02 7.78 11.17
C TRP A 28 -21.56 8.02 12.60
N SER A 29 -21.46 9.28 13.03
CA SER A 29 -21.08 9.62 14.41
C SER A 29 -22.07 9.07 15.45
N GLU A 30 -23.35 8.94 15.11
CA GLU A 30 -24.35 8.31 15.97
C GLU A 30 -24.18 6.78 16.02
N VAL A 31 -23.83 6.15 14.89
CA VAL A 31 -23.50 4.71 14.84
C VAL A 31 -22.26 4.41 15.69
N GLU A 32 -21.22 5.23 15.58
CA GLU A 32 -19.95 5.05 16.29
C GLU A 32 -20.09 5.23 17.81
N SER A 33 -20.93 6.18 18.26
CA SER A 33 -21.17 6.45 19.68
C SER A 33 -22.13 5.46 20.35
N ASN A 34 -22.86 4.64 19.58
CA ASN A 34 -23.76 3.62 20.09
C ASN A 34 -23.18 2.20 19.86
N PRO A 35 -22.71 1.52 20.93
CA PRO A 35 -22.10 0.19 20.82
C PRO A 35 -22.96 -0.86 20.11
N ASP A 36 -24.30 -0.82 20.26
CA ASP A 36 -25.18 -1.79 19.64
C ASP A 36 -25.28 -1.59 18.13
N LEU A 37 -25.37 -0.34 17.68
CA LEU A 37 -25.38 0.00 16.26
C LEU A 37 -24.03 -0.30 15.61
N LEU A 38 -22.92 0.08 16.27
CA LEU A 38 -21.57 -0.22 15.81
C LEU A 38 -21.35 -1.73 15.66
N ASN A 39 -21.69 -2.51 16.70
CA ASN A 39 -21.55 -3.96 16.67
C ASN A 39 -22.40 -4.61 15.57
N ALA A 40 -23.62 -4.12 15.35
CA ALA A 40 -24.47 -4.61 14.26
C ALA A 40 -23.86 -4.32 12.87
N ALA A 41 -23.34 -3.11 12.65
CA ALA A 41 -22.69 -2.72 11.40
C ALA A 41 -21.42 -3.56 11.14
N VAL A 42 -20.56 -3.70 12.15
CA VAL A 42 -19.31 -4.49 12.06
C VAL A 42 -19.61 -5.96 11.80
N ARG A 43 -20.61 -6.56 12.48
CA ARG A 43 -21.02 -7.96 12.24
C ARG A 43 -21.52 -8.17 10.82
N SER A 44 -22.32 -7.24 10.29
CA SER A 44 -22.82 -7.31 8.91
C SER A 44 -21.68 -7.26 7.90
N LEU A 45 -20.72 -6.35 8.09
CA LEU A 45 -19.52 -6.25 7.26
C LEU A 45 -18.69 -7.54 7.34
N ALA A 46 -18.45 -8.05 8.56
CA ALA A 46 -17.70 -9.29 8.78
C ALA A 46 -18.35 -10.49 8.07
N ALA A 47 -19.68 -10.63 8.17
CA ALA A 47 -20.42 -11.69 7.48
C ALA A 47 -20.33 -11.57 5.94
N THR A 48 -20.36 -10.34 5.42
CA THR A 48 -20.20 -10.06 3.99
C THR A 48 -18.78 -10.42 3.51
N LEU A 49 -17.75 -9.95 4.22
CA LEU A 49 -16.36 -10.27 3.92
C LEU A 49 -16.09 -11.78 4.01
N TRP A 50 -16.69 -12.46 4.98
CA TRP A 50 -16.61 -13.91 5.13
C TRP A 50 -17.26 -14.64 3.94
N SER A 51 -18.42 -14.18 3.47
CA SER A 51 -19.10 -14.74 2.29
C SER A 51 -18.26 -14.55 1.02
N LEU A 52 -17.67 -13.37 0.83
CA LEU A 52 -16.73 -13.11 -0.26
C LEU A 52 -15.52 -14.05 -0.19
N ARG A 53 -14.97 -14.28 1.02
CA ARG A 53 -13.85 -15.21 1.20
C ARG A 53 -14.22 -16.64 0.81
N GLN A 54 -15.42 -17.12 1.16
CA GLN A 54 -15.92 -18.45 0.78
C GLN A 54 -16.07 -18.60 -0.74
N LEU A 55 -16.45 -17.52 -1.43
CA LEU A 55 -16.53 -17.48 -2.89
C LEU A 55 -15.15 -17.35 -3.57
N GLY A 56 -14.06 -17.42 -2.81
CA GLY A 56 -12.69 -17.36 -3.35
C GLY A 56 -12.12 -15.95 -3.48
N TYR A 57 -12.87 -14.89 -3.16
CA TYR A 57 -12.32 -13.54 -3.14
C TYR A 57 -11.27 -13.42 -2.03
N ARG A 58 -10.22 -12.63 -2.29
CA ARG A 58 -9.15 -12.32 -1.33
C ARG A 58 -8.90 -10.83 -1.34
N SER A 59 -8.73 -10.23 -0.16
CA SER A 59 -8.21 -8.86 -0.07
C SER A 59 -6.78 -8.86 -0.60
N ARG A 60 -6.53 -8.12 -1.68
CA ARG A 60 -5.17 -7.77 -2.06
C ARG A 60 -4.81 -6.49 -1.31
N PRO A 61 -3.74 -6.47 -0.51
CA PRO A 61 -3.30 -5.22 0.10
C PRO A 61 -3.02 -4.24 -1.03
N LEU A 62 -3.54 -3.01 -0.89
CA LEU A 62 -3.39 -1.96 -1.90
C LEU A 62 -1.90 -1.74 -2.19
N TRP A 63 -1.09 -1.78 -1.14
CA TRP A 63 0.36 -1.74 -1.18
C TRP A 63 0.94 -3.15 -1.21
N ARG A 64 1.77 -3.43 -2.20
CA ARG A 64 2.50 -4.69 -2.36
C ARG A 64 3.98 -4.45 -2.12
N SER A 65 4.70 -5.46 -1.65
CA SER A 65 6.13 -5.35 -1.36
C SER A 65 6.95 -5.65 -2.62
N PHE A 66 8.00 -4.87 -2.85
CA PHE A 66 8.91 -5.03 -3.97
C PHE A 66 10.36 -4.92 -3.51
N THR A 67 11.26 -5.58 -4.22
CA THR A 67 12.70 -5.32 -4.12
C THR A 67 13.16 -4.45 -5.28
N ARG A 68 14.09 -3.55 -4.99
CA ARG A 68 14.75 -2.73 -6.02
C ARG A 68 15.74 -3.60 -6.79
N VAL A 69 15.69 -3.53 -8.12
CA VAL A 69 16.58 -4.29 -9.00
C VAL A 69 17.31 -3.39 -9.99
N GLY A 70 18.34 -3.93 -10.61
CA GLY A 70 19.18 -3.23 -11.56
C GLY A 70 20.43 -2.61 -10.94
N THR A 71 21.31 -2.18 -11.83
CA THR A 71 22.62 -1.61 -11.51
C THR A 71 22.64 -0.15 -11.95
N VAL A 72 23.36 0.69 -11.21
CA VAL A 72 23.62 2.09 -11.52
C VAL A 72 25.12 2.34 -11.55
N THR A 73 25.57 3.42 -12.19
CA THR A 73 26.90 3.97 -11.92
C THR A 73 26.77 5.03 -10.84
N ALA A 74 27.76 5.12 -9.96
CA ALA A 74 27.76 6.15 -8.93
C ALA A 74 29.16 6.60 -8.53
N GLU A 75 29.28 7.88 -8.22
CA GLU A 75 30.50 8.54 -7.77
C GLU A 75 30.19 9.39 -6.54
N GLN A 76 30.98 9.24 -5.48
CA GLN A 76 30.90 10.17 -4.34
C GLN A 76 31.57 11.49 -4.68
N ARG A 77 30.84 12.60 -4.54
CA ARG A 77 31.37 13.93 -4.88
C ARG A 77 31.91 14.66 -3.66
N GLY A 78 33.12 15.20 -3.79
CA GLY A 78 33.80 15.95 -2.72
C GLY A 78 33.31 17.39 -2.52
N SER A 79 32.48 17.92 -3.42
CA SER A 79 31.99 19.31 -3.39
C SER A 79 30.47 19.37 -3.59
N PRO A 80 29.78 20.38 -3.03
CA PRO A 80 28.36 20.57 -3.28
C PRO A 80 28.08 20.80 -4.77
N TRP A 81 26.93 20.33 -5.24
CA TRP A 81 26.54 20.44 -6.64
C TRP A 81 25.02 20.52 -6.80
N THR A 82 24.56 20.89 -7.98
CA THR A 82 23.13 21.00 -8.30
C THR A 82 22.78 20.21 -9.54
N TRP A 83 21.53 19.78 -9.60
CA TRP A 83 20.95 19.11 -10.77
C TRP A 83 19.48 19.48 -10.93
N LYS A 84 18.88 19.09 -12.06
CA LYS A 84 17.48 19.33 -12.37
C LYS A 84 16.67 18.06 -12.21
N SER A 85 15.63 18.09 -11.38
CA SER A 85 14.64 17.02 -11.30
C SER A 85 13.85 16.92 -12.62
N ASP A 86 13.14 15.81 -12.81
CA ASP A 86 12.23 15.65 -13.95
C ASP A 86 11.11 16.71 -13.97
N SER A 87 10.74 17.25 -12.80
CA SER A 87 9.80 18.38 -12.66
C SER A 87 10.44 19.76 -12.92
N GLY A 88 11.73 19.82 -13.28
CA GLY A 88 12.46 21.06 -13.56
C GLY A 88 12.98 21.81 -12.33
N GLN A 89 12.75 21.28 -11.12
CA GLN A 89 13.22 21.87 -9.87
C GLN A 89 14.74 21.75 -9.76
N THR A 90 15.39 22.80 -9.21
CA THR A 90 16.83 22.76 -8.92
C THR A 90 17.06 22.05 -7.59
N MET A 91 17.62 20.85 -7.65
CA MET A 91 18.03 20.06 -6.49
C MET A 91 19.45 20.45 -6.07
N ARG A 92 19.74 20.35 -4.78
CA ARG A 92 21.05 20.66 -4.20
C ARG A 92 21.56 19.46 -3.42
N ALA A 93 22.80 19.08 -3.68
CA ALA A 93 23.51 18.02 -3.00
C ALA A 93 24.69 18.61 -2.21
N ALA A 94 24.98 18.04 -1.05
CA ALA A 94 26.11 18.41 -0.23
C ALA A 94 27.41 17.73 -0.71
N ALA A 95 28.55 18.22 -0.23
CA ALA A 95 29.79 17.46 -0.32
C ALA A 95 29.64 16.14 0.46
N GLY A 96 30.10 15.04 -0.13
CA GLY A 96 29.94 13.69 0.40
C GLY A 96 28.72 12.95 -0.14
N ASP A 97 27.79 13.64 -0.82
CA ASP A 97 26.67 12.97 -1.49
C ASP A 97 27.12 12.25 -2.76
N TRP A 98 26.42 11.17 -3.09
CA TRP A 98 26.66 10.36 -4.26
C TRP A 98 25.91 10.92 -5.46
N ALA A 99 26.60 11.10 -6.58
CA ALA A 99 26.00 11.32 -7.89
C ALA A 99 25.71 9.95 -8.50
N VAL A 100 24.44 9.59 -8.59
CA VAL A 100 23.98 8.31 -9.13
C VAL A 100 23.45 8.54 -10.54
N GLN A 101 23.81 7.65 -11.47
CA GLN A 101 23.40 7.73 -12.86
C GLN A 101 22.75 6.43 -13.33
N ALA A 102 21.61 6.56 -13.98
CA ALA A 102 20.93 5.48 -14.69
C ALA A 102 19.97 6.07 -15.72
N ASP A 103 19.75 5.36 -16.83
CA ASP A 103 18.75 5.73 -17.84
C ASP A 103 18.91 7.17 -18.37
N GLY A 104 20.16 7.65 -18.48
CA GLY A 104 20.48 9.01 -18.91
C GLY A 104 20.17 10.12 -17.87
N LYS A 105 19.66 9.76 -16.70
CA LYS A 105 19.36 10.67 -15.59
C LYS A 105 20.49 10.63 -14.56
N THR A 106 20.71 11.76 -13.88
CA THR A 106 21.63 11.87 -12.74
C THR A 106 20.90 12.50 -11.57
N TRP A 107 21.00 11.90 -10.39
CA TRP A 107 20.43 12.43 -9.15
C TRP A 107 21.39 12.25 -7.98
N SER A 108 21.15 12.99 -6.90
CA SER A 108 21.93 12.90 -5.67
C SER A 108 21.31 11.93 -4.66
N VAL A 109 22.15 11.17 -3.96
CA VAL A 109 21.75 10.37 -2.79
C VAL A 109 22.72 10.67 -1.65
N ARG A 110 22.20 10.91 -0.44
CA ARG A 110 23.06 11.12 0.74
C ARG A 110 23.90 9.88 1.03
N ASP A 111 25.09 10.05 1.60
CA ASP A 111 26.02 8.93 1.86
C ASP A 111 25.42 7.82 2.73
N ASP A 112 24.71 8.19 3.79
CA ASP A 112 24.04 7.26 4.71
C ASP A 112 23.00 6.39 3.97
N ILE A 113 22.14 7.03 3.19
CA ILE A 113 21.12 6.36 2.37
C ILE A 113 21.79 5.50 1.29
N PHE A 114 22.83 6.01 0.64
CA PHE A 114 23.51 5.30 -0.44
C PHE A 114 24.10 3.98 0.06
N ARG A 115 24.85 4.01 1.18
CA ARG A 115 25.42 2.79 1.78
C ARG A 115 24.35 1.79 2.25
N ALA A 116 23.21 2.30 2.74
CA ALA A 116 22.09 1.48 3.16
C ALA A 116 21.34 0.82 1.98
N THR A 117 21.32 1.45 0.80
CA THR A 117 20.44 1.05 -0.32
C THR A 117 21.16 0.62 -1.59
N TYR A 118 22.50 0.61 -1.59
CA TYR A 118 23.32 0.11 -2.69
C TYR A 118 24.38 -0.88 -2.20
N GLU A 119 24.79 -1.78 -3.09
CA GLU A 119 25.87 -2.74 -2.92
C GLU A 119 26.90 -2.52 -4.03
N ASP A 120 28.17 -2.40 -3.67
CA ASP A 120 29.26 -2.28 -4.64
C ASP A 120 29.40 -3.60 -5.39
N VAL A 121 29.41 -3.53 -6.72
CA VAL A 121 29.64 -4.70 -7.59
C VAL A 121 30.89 -4.53 -8.46
N GLY A 122 31.71 -3.51 -8.21
CA GLY A 122 32.96 -3.22 -8.90
C GLY A 122 32.82 -2.23 -10.05
N ASP A 123 33.95 -1.67 -10.50
CA ASP A 123 34.06 -0.78 -11.67
C ASP A 123 33.13 0.45 -11.64
N GLY A 124 32.89 1.00 -10.45
CA GLY A 124 31.99 2.14 -10.26
C GLY A 124 30.51 1.81 -10.45
N GLN A 125 30.18 0.51 -10.54
CA GLN A 125 28.81 0.01 -10.62
C GLN A 125 28.29 -0.42 -9.26
N TRP A 126 27.01 -0.17 -9.05
CA TRP A 126 26.33 -0.39 -7.78
C TRP A 126 25.00 -1.07 -8.01
N ARG A 127 24.77 -2.21 -7.37
CA ARG A 127 23.48 -2.89 -7.39
C ARG A 127 22.55 -2.24 -6.39
N ARG A 128 21.31 -1.93 -6.82
CA ARG A 128 20.27 -1.48 -5.89
C ARG A 128 19.90 -2.61 -4.93
N LYS A 129 19.71 -2.28 -3.65
CA LYS A 129 19.18 -3.21 -2.64
C LYS A 129 18.10 -2.52 -1.82
N GLY A 130 17.43 -3.32 -0.99
CA GLY A 130 16.35 -2.86 -0.13
C GLY A 130 14.96 -3.13 -0.70
N GLN A 131 13.97 -2.94 0.16
CA GLN A 131 12.57 -3.19 -0.12
C GLN A 131 11.79 -1.88 -0.12
N VAL A 132 10.73 -1.84 -0.91
CA VAL A 132 9.76 -0.73 -0.95
C VAL A 132 8.36 -1.31 -1.00
N GLN A 133 7.36 -0.46 -0.74
CA GLN A 133 5.98 -0.76 -1.07
C GLN A 133 5.59 -0.04 -2.36
N GLY A 134 4.77 -0.67 -3.18
CA GLY A 134 4.27 -0.11 -4.43
C GLY A 134 2.79 -0.36 -4.62
N ARG A 135 2.10 0.59 -5.25
CA ARG A 135 0.74 0.43 -5.76
C ARG A 135 0.55 1.20 -7.06
N PRO A 136 -0.41 0.83 -7.92
CA PRO A 136 -0.84 1.71 -8.99
C PRO A 136 -1.34 3.05 -8.42
N ALA A 137 -0.96 4.15 -9.07
CA ALA A 137 -1.49 5.47 -8.78
C ALA A 137 -2.93 5.59 -9.28
N HIS A 138 -3.71 6.44 -8.64
CA HIS A 138 -4.95 6.91 -9.26
C HIS A 138 -4.61 8.03 -10.25
N ALA A 139 -5.24 8.04 -11.43
CA ALA A 139 -5.00 9.08 -12.41
C ALA A 139 -5.31 10.47 -11.84
N GLY A 140 -4.35 11.40 -11.91
CA GLY A 140 -4.48 12.74 -11.36
C GLY A 140 -4.29 12.83 -9.84
N GLU A 141 -3.85 11.76 -9.18
CA GLU A 141 -3.56 11.74 -7.76
C GLU A 141 -2.36 12.64 -7.42
N THR A 142 -2.52 13.50 -6.41
CA THR A 142 -1.40 14.29 -5.87
C THR A 142 -0.63 13.48 -4.82
N ILE A 143 0.64 13.22 -5.09
CA ILE A 143 1.59 12.54 -4.21
C ILE A 143 2.47 13.58 -3.52
N ASN A 144 2.49 13.57 -2.19
CA ASN A 144 3.41 14.38 -1.42
C ASN A 144 4.80 13.72 -1.42
N THR A 145 5.71 14.28 -2.23
CA THR A 145 7.12 13.84 -2.30
C THR A 145 8.00 14.72 -1.40
N LEU A 146 9.27 14.34 -1.21
CA LEU A 146 10.22 15.16 -0.44
C LEU A 146 10.57 16.47 -1.16
N GLU A 147 10.45 16.48 -2.48
CA GLU A 147 10.65 17.63 -3.36
C GLU A 147 9.41 18.54 -3.43
N GLY A 148 8.26 18.06 -2.94
CA GLY A 148 6.97 18.73 -2.95
C GLY A 148 5.86 17.90 -3.62
N PRO A 149 4.64 18.44 -3.72
CA PRO A 149 3.52 17.73 -4.33
C PRO A 149 3.78 17.49 -5.83
N THR A 150 3.56 16.26 -6.30
CA THR A 150 3.62 15.87 -7.72
C THR A 150 2.33 15.15 -8.11
N ILE A 151 1.82 15.42 -9.31
CA ILE A 151 0.63 14.73 -9.84
C ILE A 151 1.08 13.47 -10.57
N ALA A 152 0.52 12.33 -10.18
CA ALA A 152 0.75 11.06 -10.88
C ALA A 152 -0.04 11.00 -12.19
N ALA A 153 0.63 10.57 -13.26
CA ALA A 153 0.02 10.31 -14.54
C ALA A 153 -0.74 8.97 -14.54
N ASP A 154 -1.57 8.76 -15.56
CA ASP A 154 -2.19 7.46 -15.78
C ASP A 154 -1.13 6.39 -16.06
N GLY A 155 -1.25 5.23 -15.43
CA GLY A 155 -0.26 4.14 -15.50
C GLY A 155 0.94 4.29 -14.56
N ASP A 156 1.06 5.38 -13.81
CA ASP A 156 2.11 5.53 -12.80
C ASP A 156 1.90 4.57 -11.61
N TRP A 157 3.01 4.29 -10.93
CA TRP A 157 3.02 3.63 -9.64
C TRP A 157 3.41 4.62 -8.56
N VAL A 158 2.73 4.57 -7.41
CA VAL A 158 3.18 5.23 -6.19
C VAL A 158 4.07 4.25 -5.45
N VAL A 159 5.32 4.66 -5.21
CA VAL A 159 6.29 3.91 -4.42
C VAL A 159 6.45 4.57 -3.06
N ARG A 160 6.59 3.75 -2.03
CA ARG A 160 6.81 4.16 -0.64
C ARG A 160 8.06 3.50 -0.08
N GLY A 161 8.97 4.30 0.47
CA GLY A 161 10.17 3.81 1.14
C GLY A 161 9.95 3.48 2.62
N SER A 162 11.04 3.17 3.33
CA SER A 162 10.99 2.67 4.71
C SER A 162 10.54 3.72 5.71
N ASP A 163 10.76 5.00 5.42
CA ASP A 163 10.43 6.12 6.31
C ASP A 163 9.04 6.70 5.97
N GLY A 164 8.31 6.05 5.06
CA GLY A 164 6.97 6.44 4.62
C GLY A 164 6.95 7.51 3.52
N GLU A 165 8.12 7.96 3.07
CA GLU A 165 8.28 8.88 1.96
C GLU A 165 7.77 8.24 0.66
N GLN A 166 7.12 9.06 -0.19
CA GLN A 166 6.44 8.59 -1.39
C GLN A 166 6.88 9.33 -2.63
N TRP A 167 6.93 8.63 -3.76
CA TRP A 167 7.24 9.22 -5.06
C TRP A 167 6.53 8.47 -6.19
N PRO A 168 6.07 9.17 -7.24
CA PRO A 168 5.54 8.52 -8.43
C PRO A 168 6.69 7.93 -9.28
N VAL A 169 6.42 6.81 -9.94
CA VAL A 169 7.31 6.17 -10.91
C VAL A 169 6.49 5.77 -12.13
N PRO A 170 6.88 6.17 -13.35
CA PRO A 170 6.22 5.70 -14.58
C PRO A 170 6.14 4.18 -14.64
N GLY A 171 5.04 3.62 -15.13
CA GLY A 171 4.79 2.17 -15.09
C GLY A 171 5.86 1.31 -15.76
N ASP A 172 6.47 1.80 -16.86
CA ASP A 172 7.56 1.11 -17.55
C ASP A 172 8.88 1.19 -16.77
N GLU A 173 9.20 2.35 -16.17
CA GLU A 173 10.32 2.48 -15.24
C GLU A 173 10.13 1.59 -14.01
N PHE A 174 8.89 1.49 -13.51
CA PHE A 174 8.56 0.65 -12.35
C PHE A 174 8.81 -0.83 -12.66
N ALA A 175 8.29 -1.32 -13.79
CA ALA A 175 8.48 -2.72 -14.20
C ALA A 175 9.95 -3.11 -14.41
N ARG A 176 10.81 -2.16 -14.79
CA ARG A 176 12.26 -2.40 -14.97
C ARG A 176 13.04 -2.37 -13.65
N ARG A 177 12.60 -1.58 -12.68
CA ARG A 177 13.36 -1.26 -11.46
C ARG A 177 12.88 -1.98 -10.21
N TYR A 178 11.71 -2.63 -10.26
CA TYR A 178 11.10 -3.29 -9.11
C TYR A 178 10.60 -4.68 -9.46
N VAL A 179 10.93 -5.65 -8.59
CA VAL A 179 10.39 -7.01 -8.68
C VAL A 179 9.53 -7.27 -7.45
N GLU A 180 8.31 -7.76 -7.68
CA GLU A 180 7.39 -8.05 -6.59
C GLU A 180 7.95 -9.15 -5.69
N LEU A 181 8.00 -8.86 -4.39
CA LEU A 181 8.25 -9.86 -3.37
C LEU A 181 6.94 -10.62 -3.16
N ARG A 182 6.79 -11.70 -3.92
CA ARG A 182 5.75 -12.68 -3.62
C ARG A 182 6.17 -13.39 -2.32
N PRO A 183 5.33 -13.41 -1.28
CA PRO A 183 5.54 -14.38 -0.21
C PRO A 183 5.64 -15.77 -0.87
N PRO A 184 6.49 -16.67 -0.38
CA PRO A 184 6.45 -18.05 -0.83
C PRO A 184 4.99 -18.48 -0.76
N GLU A 185 4.46 -18.98 -1.87
CA GLU A 185 3.14 -19.59 -1.88
C GLU A 185 3.16 -20.57 -0.71
N GLU A 186 2.30 -20.35 0.29
CA GLU A 186 2.08 -21.38 1.31
C GLU A 186 1.66 -22.60 0.50
N GLU A 187 2.62 -23.52 0.27
CA GLU A 187 2.40 -24.79 -0.41
C GLU A 187 1.11 -25.35 0.15
N ASP A 188 0.17 -25.63 -0.76
CA ASP A 188 -1.13 -26.23 -0.48
C ASP A 188 -0.97 -27.41 0.49
N ALA A 189 -1.08 -27.12 1.79
CA ALA A 189 -1.13 -28.11 2.84
C ALA A 189 -2.56 -28.69 2.91
N HIS A 190 -3.01 -29.24 1.79
CA HIS A 190 -4.19 -30.09 1.69
C HIS A 190 -3.85 -31.35 0.89
N GLU A 191 -2.82 -32.06 1.34
CA GLU A 191 -2.63 -33.47 1.02
C GLU A 191 -2.91 -34.33 2.27
N GLY A 192 -4.09 -34.98 2.26
CA GLY A 192 -4.34 -36.27 2.92
C GLY A 192 -5.30 -36.29 4.13
N PRO A 193 -5.99 -37.43 4.39
CA PRO A 193 -5.70 -38.75 3.86
C PRO A 193 -6.84 -39.44 3.09
N ASP A 194 -6.38 -40.22 2.10
CA ASP A 194 -6.98 -41.39 1.49
C ASP A 194 -7.93 -42.16 2.43
N SER A 195 -9.18 -42.32 2.00
CA SER A 195 -10.17 -43.20 2.63
C SER A 195 -10.82 -44.04 1.54
N SER A 196 -10.15 -45.10 1.12
CA SER A 196 -10.75 -46.15 0.28
C SER A 196 -10.21 -47.53 0.65
N THR A 197 -10.48 -47.95 1.88
CA THR A 197 -10.58 -49.38 2.21
C THR A 197 -12.05 -49.76 2.32
N HIS A 198 -12.66 -50.12 1.19
CA HIS A 198 -13.87 -50.94 1.19
C HIS A 198 -13.63 -52.21 0.38
N ARG A 199 -13.04 -53.20 1.08
CA ARG A 199 -13.01 -54.59 0.65
C ARG A 199 -14.42 -55.15 0.80
N ARG A 200 -15.12 -55.34 -0.33
CA ARG A 200 -16.35 -56.13 -0.40
C ARG A 200 -16.04 -57.58 -0.03
N GLN A 201 -16.83 -58.18 0.86
CA GLN A 201 -16.94 -59.63 1.00
C GLN A 201 -18.18 -60.11 0.22
N PRO A 202 -18.13 -61.26 -0.47
CA PRO A 202 -19.28 -61.86 -1.13
C PRO A 202 -20.08 -62.75 -0.18
N ALA A 203 -21.38 -62.86 -0.46
CA ALA A 203 -22.37 -63.65 0.26
C ALA A 203 -22.17 -65.18 0.09
N SER A 204 -22.66 -65.93 1.07
CA SER A 204 -23.06 -67.33 0.95
C SER A 204 -24.56 -67.45 1.22
#